data_AF-A0A3B8MJ07-F1
#
_entry.id   AF-A0A3B8MJ07-F1
#
_cell.length_a   1.000
_cell.length_b   1.000
_cell.length_c   1.000
_cell.angle_alpha   90.00
_cell.angle_beta   90.00
_cell.angle_gamma   90.00
#
_symmetry.space_group_name_H-M   'P 1'
#
loop_
_entity.id
_entity.type
_entity.pdbx_description
1 polymer ?
#
loop_
_entity_poly.entity_id
_entity_poly.type
_entity_poly.pdbx_seq_one_letter_code
_entity_poly.pdbx_strand_id
1 'polypeptide(L)'
;MKFPDGVVDYESFGAKGDGVADDLPAMADAHAYANEHGLPVRSKPGVTYHLGYRALTAIIGTSTDWNTSRFTIDDSDQDAVEDHKASLFQVRSLLDPVDIQFDTLIRDQKQLDVRPDQDCFVLAEYDKKRVYIRRGLNQNNGAPQHDAFILRTDGSIEGHIDWEYPEITNIDAHAIDPETLVISGGVFTTYANREHHPDGYNYWSRNIVINRSNTEVNGLIHYVVGETDVGCPYSGFISARQCARITLRDCFASGHKIYQTIGAAGKPVSMGTYDYNANNVVGFTMIGCRQNLITDRSRWGVIGSNFCKDILLEDCTLSRMDTHMGVSGTYVIRGCNLGHMGLNAIGRGKLVLENSTLYGGSLISFRRDYGSTWEGNV
;
A
#
# COMPACT_ATOMS: atom_id res chain seq x y z
N MET A 1 14.73 -0.35 30.64
CA MET A 1 14.36 1.08 30.69
C MET A 1 13.01 1.17 31.42
N LYS A 2 12.64 2.28 32.09
CA LYS A 2 11.31 2.41 32.73
C LYS A 2 10.50 3.46 31.98
N PHE A 3 9.38 3.05 31.40
CA PHE A 3 8.49 3.93 30.66
C PHE A 3 7.26 4.27 31.49
N PRO A 4 6.89 5.56 31.59
CA PRO A 4 5.59 5.96 32.11
C PRO A 4 4.48 5.24 31.35
N ASP A 5 3.48 4.74 32.07
CA ASP A 5 2.28 4.08 31.53
C ASP A 5 2.54 2.86 30.61
N GLY A 6 3.76 2.32 30.61
CA GLY A 6 4.12 1.20 29.75
C GLY A 6 4.20 1.55 28.25
N VAL A 7 4.46 2.81 27.91
CA VAL A 7 4.50 3.28 26.52
C VAL A 7 5.91 3.73 26.14
N VAL A 8 6.46 3.16 25.09
CA VAL A 8 7.80 3.50 24.60
C VAL A 8 7.78 4.83 23.85
N ASP A 9 8.67 5.75 24.21
CA ASP A 9 8.90 7.01 23.50
C ASP A 9 10.25 7.01 22.76
N TYR A 10 10.40 7.89 21.77
CA TYR A 10 11.61 7.96 20.95
C TYR A 10 12.77 8.66 21.67
N GLU A 11 12.46 9.62 22.55
CA GLU A 11 13.46 10.43 23.26
C GLU A 11 14.32 9.58 24.22
N SER A 12 13.73 8.55 24.80
CA SER A 12 14.43 7.58 25.65
C SER A 12 15.50 6.79 24.89
N PHE A 13 15.42 6.74 23.56
CA PHE A 13 16.41 6.14 22.65
C PHE A 13 17.29 7.18 21.94
N GLY A 14 17.15 8.46 22.32
CA GLY A 14 18.04 9.53 21.88
C GLY A 14 17.51 10.41 20.75
N ALA A 15 16.26 10.22 20.31
CA ALA A 15 15.63 11.13 19.36
C ALA A 15 15.61 12.56 19.90
N LYS A 16 15.91 13.53 19.05
CA LYS A 16 15.94 14.96 19.36
C LYS A 16 14.61 15.63 19.07
N GLY A 17 13.95 15.25 17.98
CA GLY A 17 12.68 15.87 17.58
C GLY A 17 12.82 17.37 17.30
N ASP A 18 14.01 17.81 16.86
CA ASP A 18 14.34 19.20 16.55
C ASP A 18 14.15 19.55 15.06
N GLY A 19 13.77 18.57 14.24
CA GLY A 19 13.57 18.68 12.80
C GLY A 19 14.87 18.74 11.98
N VAL A 20 16.02 18.48 12.61
CA VAL A 20 17.34 18.56 11.98
C VAL A 20 18.14 17.27 12.18
N ALA A 21 18.20 16.77 13.41
CA ALA A 21 18.93 15.54 13.71
C ALA A 21 18.25 14.34 13.05
N ASP A 22 19.04 13.41 12.50
CA ASP A 22 18.51 12.13 12.02
C ASP A 22 17.98 11.31 13.20
N ASP A 23 16.66 11.29 13.34
CA ASP A 23 15.94 10.63 14.43
C ASP A 23 15.58 9.18 14.09
N LEU A 24 15.72 8.77 12.83
CA LEU A 24 15.33 7.43 12.37
C LEU A 24 16.08 6.30 13.12
N PRO A 25 17.38 6.40 13.45
CA PRO A 25 18.05 5.40 14.28
C PRO A 25 17.43 5.22 15.67
N ALA A 26 17.12 6.33 16.36
CA ALA A 26 16.49 6.26 17.68
C ALA A 26 15.07 5.67 17.59
N MET A 27 14.33 5.97 16.52
CA MET A 27 13.03 5.33 16.29
C MET A 27 13.15 3.84 16.03
N ALA A 28 14.13 3.40 15.23
CA ALA A 28 14.36 1.99 14.97
C ALA A 28 14.66 1.22 16.27
N ASP A 29 15.52 1.78 17.14
CA ASP A 29 15.84 1.19 18.45
C ASP A 29 14.64 1.16 19.39
N ALA A 30 13.84 2.24 19.41
CA ALA A 30 12.61 2.31 20.21
C ALA A 30 11.59 1.25 19.79
N HIS A 31 11.36 1.11 18.48
CA HIS A 31 10.48 0.10 17.92
C HIS A 31 11.01 -1.32 18.17
N ALA A 32 12.31 -1.55 18.04
CA ALA A 32 12.92 -2.84 18.36
C ALA A 32 12.67 -3.24 19.83
N TYR A 33 12.86 -2.31 20.76
CA TYR A 33 12.56 -2.55 22.18
C TYR A 33 11.07 -2.80 22.41
N ALA A 34 10.21 -1.98 21.80
CA ALA A 34 8.76 -2.09 21.93
C ALA A 34 8.25 -3.46 21.45
N ASN A 35 8.76 -3.94 20.33
CA ASN A 35 8.45 -5.25 19.78
C ASN A 35 8.89 -6.39 20.71
N GLU A 36 10.12 -6.33 21.23
CA GLU A 36 10.65 -7.35 22.15
C GLU A 36 9.82 -7.46 23.44
N HIS A 37 9.27 -6.34 23.92
CA HIS A 37 8.56 -6.26 25.19
C HIS A 37 7.03 -6.23 25.03
N GLY A 38 6.50 -6.29 23.82
CA GLY A 38 5.06 -6.19 23.54
C GLY A 38 4.44 -4.87 23.99
N LEU A 39 5.20 -3.77 23.94
CA LEU A 39 4.76 -2.45 24.40
C LEU A 39 4.33 -1.57 23.21
N PRO A 40 3.32 -0.70 23.37
CA PRO A 40 2.99 0.29 22.36
C PRO A 40 4.06 1.39 22.30
N VAL A 41 4.15 2.05 21.14
CA VAL A 41 5.00 3.23 20.93
C VAL A 41 4.13 4.48 20.89
N ARG A 42 4.59 5.57 21.51
CA ARG A 42 3.98 6.89 21.37
C ARG A 42 5.05 7.94 21.19
N SER A 43 4.93 8.77 20.16
CA SER A 43 5.85 9.89 19.97
C SER A 43 5.38 11.13 20.73
N LYS A 44 6.32 12.04 20.98
CA LYS A 44 6.05 13.26 21.76
C LYS A 44 5.23 14.26 20.92
N PRO A 45 4.10 14.77 21.44
CA PRO A 45 3.22 15.67 20.67
C PRO A 45 3.95 16.96 20.27
N GLY A 46 3.69 17.42 19.04
CA GLY A 46 4.13 18.73 18.54
C GLY A 46 5.61 18.87 18.20
N VAL A 47 6.42 17.83 18.35
CA VAL A 47 7.83 17.85 17.90
C VAL A 47 7.94 17.48 16.42
N THR A 48 9.11 17.76 15.82
CA THR A 48 9.39 17.41 14.42
C THR A 48 10.57 16.47 14.37
N TYR A 49 10.39 15.27 13.86
CA TYR A 49 11.47 14.32 13.65
C TYR A 49 11.99 14.39 12.20
N HIS A 50 13.29 14.42 11.99
CA HIS A 50 13.86 14.29 10.66
C HIS A 50 14.22 12.82 10.41
N LEU A 51 13.72 12.26 9.30
CA LEU A 51 13.97 10.89 8.89
C LEU A 51 15.12 10.93 7.87
N GLY A 52 16.35 10.91 8.39
CA GLY A 52 17.56 11.19 7.64
C GLY A 52 17.82 10.20 6.51
N TYR A 53 18.96 10.36 5.83
CA TYR A 53 19.22 9.76 4.53
C TYR A 53 19.63 8.28 4.54
N ARG A 54 19.76 7.68 5.72
CA ARG A 54 20.27 6.33 5.89
C ARG A 54 19.28 5.29 5.39
N ALA A 55 19.80 4.20 4.80
CA ALA A 55 19.04 3.02 4.43
C ALA A 55 18.71 2.20 5.70
N LEU A 56 17.77 2.71 6.50
CA LEU A 56 17.35 2.12 7.77
C LEU A 56 15.82 2.05 7.83
N THR A 57 15.31 0.94 8.34
CA THR A 57 13.87 0.71 8.48
C THR A 57 13.53 0.42 9.94
N ALA A 58 12.60 1.19 10.51
CA ALA A 58 12.02 0.89 11.81
C ALA A 58 10.88 -0.13 11.66
N ILE A 59 11.01 -1.28 12.33
CA ILE A 59 10.01 -2.37 12.27
C ILE A 59 8.92 -2.11 13.30
N ILE A 60 7.69 -1.90 12.87
CA ILE A 60 6.53 -1.70 13.73
C ILE A 60 5.78 -3.03 13.89
N GLY A 61 5.89 -3.65 15.07
CA GLY A 61 5.18 -4.87 15.45
C GLY A 61 4.11 -4.66 16.51
N THR A 62 4.02 -3.46 17.09
CA THR A 62 3.02 -3.08 18.11
C THR A 62 2.31 -1.78 17.72
N SER A 63 1.15 -1.52 18.34
CA SER A 63 0.38 -0.30 18.06
C SER A 63 1.20 0.96 18.35
N THR A 64 1.06 1.95 17.49
CA THR A 64 1.87 3.16 17.47
C THR A 64 1.00 4.40 17.39
N ASP A 65 1.21 5.34 18.30
CA ASP A 65 0.53 6.65 18.33
C ASP A 65 1.56 7.75 18.05
N TRP A 66 1.59 8.23 16.80
CA TRP A 66 2.43 9.36 16.41
C TRP A 66 1.85 10.71 16.83
N ASN A 67 0.66 10.71 17.43
CA ASN A 67 -0.01 11.87 17.96
C ASN A 67 -0.05 13.02 16.91
N THR A 68 0.30 14.23 17.32
CA THR A 68 0.42 15.43 16.49
C THR A 68 1.85 15.71 16.04
N SER A 69 2.74 14.71 16.14
CA SER A 69 4.16 14.86 15.77
C SER A 69 4.32 15.03 14.27
N ARG A 70 5.38 15.71 13.87
CA ARG A 70 5.72 15.95 12.48
C ARG A 70 6.93 15.12 12.08
N PHE A 71 6.98 14.71 10.83
CA PHE A 71 8.08 13.92 10.27
C PHE A 71 8.50 14.55 8.95
N THR A 72 9.79 14.83 8.79
CA THR A 72 10.35 15.41 7.58
C THR A 72 11.22 14.39 6.86
N ILE A 73 10.86 14.11 5.61
CA ILE A 73 11.62 13.27 4.68
C ILE A 73 12.13 14.21 3.60
N ASP A 74 13.45 14.30 3.45
CA ASP A 74 14.06 15.06 2.35
C ASP A 74 14.57 14.08 1.30
N ASP A 75 13.90 14.04 0.15
CA ASP A 75 14.34 13.32 -1.04
C ASP A 75 14.92 14.27 -2.09
N SER A 76 14.94 15.57 -1.83
CA SER A 76 15.37 16.58 -2.80
C SER A 76 16.89 16.61 -3.00
N ASP A 77 17.65 16.12 -2.02
CA ASP A 77 19.08 15.80 -2.10
C ASP A 77 19.27 14.29 -2.34
N GLN A 78 19.01 13.86 -3.58
CA GLN A 78 19.02 12.45 -3.96
C GLN A 78 20.40 11.78 -3.82
N ASP A 79 21.49 12.53 -3.87
CA ASP A 79 22.86 12.00 -3.73
C ASP A 79 23.21 11.70 -2.27
N ALA A 80 22.49 12.31 -1.31
CA ALA A 80 22.62 12.02 0.12
C ALA A 80 21.89 10.73 0.52
N VAL A 81 20.81 10.37 -0.19
CA VAL A 81 19.97 9.19 0.09
C VAL A 81 20.74 7.90 -0.21
N GLU A 82 21.01 7.09 0.82
CA GLU A 82 21.77 5.84 0.68
C GLU A 82 21.04 4.80 -0.19
N ASP A 83 19.72 4.65 0.02
CA ASP A 83 18.86 3.79 -0.80
C ASP A 83 17.43 4.33 -0.84
N HIS A 84 17.01 4.84 -2.00
CA HIS A 84 15.66 5.37 -2.21
C HIS A 84 14.57 4.28 -2.22
N LYS A 85 14.94 3.00 -2.24
CA LYS A 85 14.01 1.86 -2.22
C LYS A 85 13.79 1.29 -0.83
N ALA A 86 14.60 1.69 0.16
CA ALA A 86 14.43 1.28 1.54
C ALA A 86 13.25 2.03 2.19
N SER A 87 12.26 1.27 2.68
CA SER A 87 11.15 1.84 3.45
C SER A 87 11.66 2.45 4.76
N LEU A 88 11.05 3.54 5.21
CA LEU A 88 11.39 4.17 6.49
C LEU A 88 10.77 3.38 7.66
N PHE A 89 9.54 2.91 7.46
CA PHE A 89 8.83 2.07 8.41
C PHE A 89 8.29 0.83 7.72
N GLN A 90 8.34 -0.30 8.42
CA GLN A 90 7.69 -1.53 7.99
C GLN A 90 6.81 -2.07 9.11
N VAL A 91 5.50 -2.10 8.87
CA VAL A 91 4.52 -2.74 9.75
C VAL A 91 4.51 -4.23 9.42
N ARG A 92 4.95 -5.06 10.37
CA ARG A 92 5.17 -6.49 10.15
C ARG A 92 4.66 -7.31 11.32
N SER A 93 4.15 -8.50 11.04
CA SER A 93 3.89 -9.49 12.09
C SER A 93 5.20 -9.89 12.78
N LEU A 94 5.11 -10.18 14.08
CA LEU A 94 6.20 -10.80 14.84
C LEU A 94 6.03 -12.32 14.96
N LEU A 95 4.95 -12.87 14.39
CA LEU A 95 4.72 -14.30 14.29
C LEU A 95 5.62 -14.91 13.22
N ASP A 96 5.97 -16.18 13.40
CA ASP A 96 6.72 -16.93 12.39
C ASP A 96 5.89 -17.10 11.11
N PRO A 97 6.55 -17.17 9.93
CA PRO A 97 5.90 -17.56 8.68
C PRO A 97 5.19 -18.91 8.84
N VAL A 98 4.11 -19.09 8.09
CA VAL A 98 3.32 -20.33 8.13
C VAL A 98 3.76 -21.24 6.99
N ASP A 99 4.24 -22.44 7.30
CA ASP A 99 4.58 -23.43 6.27
C ASP A 99 3.34 -24.27 5.92
N ILE A 100 2.87 -24.12 4.69
CA ILE A 100 1.76 -24.88 4.10
C ILE A 100 2.09 -25.28 2.68
N GLN A 101 1.60 -26.45 2.26
CA GLN A 101 1.83 -26.99 0.93
C GLN A 101 0.55 -27.56 0.34
N PHE A 102 0.30 -27.30 -0.94
CA PHE A 102 -0.74 -27.93 -1.74
C PHE A 102 -0.37 -27.81 -3.23
N ASP A 103 -0.76 -28.80 -4.03
CA ASP A 103 -0.25 -28.93 -5.40
C ASP A 103 -1.06 -28.16 -6.44
N THR A 104 -2.36 -27.93 -6.19
CA THR A 104 -3.29 -27.35 -7.17
C THR A 104 -4.34 -26.49 -6.51
N LEU A 105 -4.94 -25.59 -7.28
CA LEU A 105 -6.17 -24.88 -6.94
C LEU A 105 -7.09 -24.87 -8.14
N ILE A 106 -8.39 -25.03 -7.90
CA ILE A 106 -9.41 -24.83 -8.92
C ILE A 106 -10.15 -23.51 -8.70
N ARG A 107 -10.70 -22.95 -9.76
CA ARG A 107 -11.43 -21.69 -9.67
C ARG A 107 -12.62 -21.83 -8.72
N ASP A 108 -12.86 -20.78 -7.92
CA ASP A 108 -13.93 -20.69 -6.92
C ASP A 108 -13.89 -21.80 -5.84
N GLN A 109 -12.76 -22.50 -5.70
CA GLN A 109 -12.52 -23.43 -4.60
C GLN A 109 -12.74 -22.73 -3.25
N LYS A 110 -13.41 -23.45 -2.34
CA LYS A 110 -13.80 -22.92 -1.02
C LYS A 110 -13.11 -23.59 0.16
N GLN A 111 -12.39 -24.68 -0.10
CA GLN A 111 -11.83 -25.56 0.91
C GLN A 111 -10.53 -26.18 0.41
N LEU A 112 -9.52 -26.23 1.27
CA LEU A 112 -8.33 -27.07 1.14
C LEU A 112 -8.36 -28.20 2.18
N ASP A 113 -7.51 -29.21 2.03
CA ASP A 113 -7.28 -30.24 3.06
C ASP A 113 -6.19 -29.84 4.06
N VAL A 114 -5.42 -28.80 3.73
CA VAL A 114 -4.45 -28.17 4.62
C VAL A 114 -5.15 -27.51 5.80
N ARG A 115 -4.64 -27.73 7.01
CA ARG A 115 -5.17 -27.17 8.26
C ARG A 115 -4.03 -26.44 8.99
N PRO A 116 -3.84 -25.13 8.76
CA PRO A 116 -2.84 -24.37 9.50
C PRO A 116 -3.25 -24.23 10.97
N ASP A 117 -2.28 -24.05 11.86
CA ASP A 117 -2.54 -23.87 13.30
C ASP A 117 -3.25 -22.54 13.63
N GLN A 118 -3.20 -21.58 12.70
CA GLN A 118 -3.84 -20.27 12.77
C GLN A 118 -4.31 -19.83 11.39
N ASP A 119 -5.27 -18.90 11.34
CA ASP A 119 -5.68 -18.28 10.08
C ASP A 119 -4.47 -17.58 9.44
N CYS A 120 -4.27 -17.75 8.13
CA CYS A 120 -3.15 -17.15 7.41
C CYS A 120 -3.60 -16.50 6.11
N PHE A 121 -2.91 -15.43 5.74
CA PHE A 121 -2.88 -14.92 4.38
C PHE A 121 -2.02 -15.87 3.55
N VAL A 122 -2.47 -16.19 2.33
CA VAL A 122 -1.76 -17.08 1.40
C VAL A 122 -1.65 -16.39 0.04
N LEU A 123 -0.44 -16.38 -0.51
CA LEU A 123 -0.15 -16.06 -1.90
C LEU A 123 0.30 -17.34 -2.60
N ALA A 124 -0.51 -17.83 -3.54
CA ALA A 124 -0.22 -19.05 -4.31
C ALA A 124 0.07 -18.68 -5.76
N GLU A 125 1.21 -19.12 -6.30
CA GLU A 125 1.69 -18.76 -7.64
C GLU A 125 1.76 -19.98 -8.57
N TYR A 126 1.49 -19.73 -9.85
CA TYR A 126 1.81 -20.59 -10.99
C TYR A 126 2.58 -19.80 -12.04
N ASP A 127 3.91 -19.89 -11.99
CA ASP A 127 4.84 -19.03 -12.75
C ASP A 127 4.94 -19.33 -14.25
N LYS A 128 4.44 -20.51 -14.67
CA LYS A 128 4.41 -20.98 -16.06
C LYS A 128 3.33 -20.31 -16.90
N LYS A 129 2.49 -19.45 -16.29
CA LYS A 129 1.48 -18.66 -16.99
C LYS A 129 1.59 -17.19 -16.59
N ARG A 130 1.40 -16.31 -17.58
CA ARG A 130 1.37 -14.86 -17.38
C ARG A 130 -0.05 -14.33 -17.56
N VAL A 131 -0.44 -13.42 -16.68
CA VAL A 131 -1.73 -12.70 -16.69
C VAL A 131 -1.48 -11.20 -16.72
N TYR A 132 -2.52 -10.43 -17.08
CA TYR A 132 -2.45 -8.97 -17.19
C TYR A 132 -1.24 -8.50 -18.03
N ILE A 133 -1.12 -9.00 -19.26
CA ILE A 133 -0.13 -8.50 -20.22
C ILE A 133 -0.56 -7.12 -20.69
N ARG A 134 0.23 -6.08 -20.39
CA ARG A 134 -0.10 -4.70 -20.74
C ARG A 134 0.26 -4.39 -22.19
N ARG A 135 -0.62 -3.71 -22.90
CA ARG A 135 -0.40 -3.18 -24.26
C ARG A 135 -0.22 -1.65 -24.25
N GLY A 136 0.27 -1.10 -25.36
CA GLY A 136 0.41 0.33 -25.56
C GLY A 136 1.76 0.88 -25.09
N LEU A 137 1.80 2.15 -24.68
CA LEU A 137 3.05 2.89 -24.41
C LEU A 137 3.91 2.25 -23.30
N ASN A 138 3.25 1.61 -22.33
CA ASN A 138 3.85 0.93 -21.19
C ASN A 138 3.74 -0.60 -21.32
N GLN A 139 3.85 -1.13 -22.53
CA GLN A 139 3.76 -2.58 -22.77
C GLN A 139 4.73 -3.38 -21.89
N ASN A 140 4.30 -4.54 -21.42
CA ASN A 140 5.10 -5.44 -20.59
C ASN A 140 4.72 -6.91 -20.83
N ASN A 141 5.40 -7.83 -20.14
CA ASN A 141 5.21 -9.28 -20.29
C ASN A 141 4.15 -9.87 -19.32
N GLY A 142 3.39 -9.01 -18.62
CA GLY A 142 2.46 -9.42 -17.57
C GLY A 142 3.13 -9.91 -16.29
N ALA A 143 2.30 -10.36 -15.35
CA ALA A 143 2.72 -10.94 -14.07
C ALA A 143 2.56 -12.47 -14.09
N PRO A 144 3.34 -13.23 -13.30
CA PRO A 144 3.00 -14.62 -12.99
C PRO A 144 1.55 -14.74 -12.54
N GLN A 145 0.84 -15.80 -12.92
CA GLN A 145 -0.50 -16.04 -12.38
C GLN A 145 -0.36 -16.35 -10.89
N HIS A 146 -0.95 -15.53 -10.03
CA HIS A 146 -0.98 -15.76 -8.59
C HIS A 146 -2.32 -15.34 -8.01
N ASP A 147 -2.67 -15.94 -6.88
CA ASP A 147 -3.86 -15.59 -6.12
C ASP A 147 -3.52 -15.29 -4.67
N ALA A 148 -4.26 -14.36 -4.07
CA ALA A 148 -4.14 -13.95 -2.68
C ALA A 148 -5.45 -14.24 -1.95
N PHE A 149 -5.43 -15.08 -0.91
CA PHE A 149 -6.62 -15.46 -0.15
C PHE A 149 -6.30 -15.67 1.33
N ILE A 150 -7.32 -15.84 2.15
CA ILE A 150 -7.18 -16.20 3.56
C ILE A 150 -7.53 -17.68 3.70
N LEU A 151 -6.61 -18.47 4.24
CA LEU A 151 -6.85 -19.86 4.62
C LEU A 151 -7.15 -19.92 6.11
N ARG A 152 -8.32 -20.44 6.45
CA ARG A 152 -8.75 -20.62 7.84
C ARG A 152 -8.22 -21.92 8.42
N THR A 153 -8.15 -21.98 9.75
CA THR A 153 -7.74 -23.20 10.49
C THR A 153 -8.56 -24.45 10.14
N ASP A 154 -9.82 -24.30 9.75
CA ASP A 154 -10.70 -25.40 9.31
C ASP A 154 -10.54 -25.77 7.83
N GLY A 155 -9.62 -25.13 7.11
CA GLY A 155 -9.34 -25.32 5.69
C GLY A 155 -10.19 -24.46 4.75
N SER A 156 -11.11 -23.64 5.28
CA SER A 156 -11.95 -22.80 4.43
C SER A 156 -11.17 -21.64 3.82
N ILE A 157 -11.57 -21.25 2.60
CA ILE A 157 -10.96 -20.18 1.83
C ILE A 157 -11.86 -18.95 1.85
N GLU A 158 -11.32 -17.82 2.31
CA GLU A 158 -11.91 -16.49 2.18
C GLU A 158 -11.16 -15.70 1.10
N GLY A 159 -11.91 -15.08 0.19
CA GLY A 159 -11.40 -14.57 -1.08
C GLY A 159 -11.38 -15.68 -2.14
N HIS A 160 -12.38 -15.69 -3.02
CA HIS A 160 -12.53 -16.74 -4.03
C HIS A 160 -11.32 -16.89 -4.94
N ILE A 161 -10.94 -18.13 -5.25
CA ILE A 161 -9.88 -18.40 -6.23
C ILE A 161 -10.32 -17.94 -7.62
N ASP A 162 -9.50 -17.14 -8.28
CA ASP A 162 -9.84 -16.45 -9.53
C ASP A 162 -9.55 -17.31 -10.77
N TRP A 163 -8.64 -18.28 -10.69
CA TRP A 163 -8.19 -19.07 -11.83
C TRP A 163 -7.99 -20.55 -11.50
N GLU A 164 -7.74 -21.33 -12.56
CA GLU A 164 -7.23 -22.70 -12.45
C GLU A 164 -5.72 -22.69 -12.29
N TYR A 165 -5.23 -23.46 -11.33
CA TYR A 165 -3.83 -23.69 -11.02
C TYR A 165 -3.56 -25.20 -11.09
N PRO A 166 -3.14 -25.71 -12.27
CA PRO A 166 -2.85 -27.14 -12.44
C PRO A 166 -1.60 -27.59 -11.67
N GLU A 167 -0.82 -26.64 -11.19
CA GLU A 167 0.38 -26.81 -10.37
C GLU A 167 0.58 -25.51 -9.58
N ILE A 168 1.08 -25.61 -8.36
CA ILE A 168 1.56 -24.47 -7.57
C ILE A 168 3.09 -24.49 -7.56
N THR A 169 3.69 -23.41 -8.04
CA THR A 169 5.14 -23.28 -8.18
C THR A 169 5.77 -22.56 -6.99
N ASN A 170 5.00 -21.74 -6.27
CA ASN A 170 5.43 -21.10 -5.04
C ASN A 170 4.22 -20.83 -4.13
N ILE A 171 4.42 -20.96 -2.83
CA ILE A 171 3.47 -20.56 -1.80
C ILE A 171 4.22 -19.67 -0.80
N ASP A 172 3.62 -18.53 -0.50
CA ASP A 172 4.04 -17.67 0.61
C ASP A 172 2.85 -17.48 1.54
N ALA A 173 3.02 -17.78 2.82
CA ALA A 173 1.93 -17.72 3.80
C ALA A 173 2.34 -17.04 5.10
N HIS A 174 1.53 -16.08 5.49
CA HIS A 174 1.77 -15.21 6.65
C HIS A 174 0.63 -15.35 7.64
N ALA A 175 0.97 -15.55 8.90
CA ALA A 175 0.01 -15.56 9.99
C ALA A 175 -0.86 -14.30 9.99
N ILE A 176 -2.14 -14.45 10.28
CA ILE A 176 -3.00 -13.32 10.61
C ILE A 176 -2.97 -13.15 12.12
N ASP A 177 -2.31 -12.08 12.58
CA ASP A 177 -2.34 -11.71 13.98
C ASP A 177 -3.78 -11.58 14.49
N PRO A 178 -4.13 -12.13 15.65
CA PRO A 178 -5.51 -12.10 16.15
C PRO A 178 -5.97 -10.67 16.49
N GLU A 179 -5.06 -9.84 17.00
CA GLU A 179 -5.33 -8.47 17.42
C GLU A 179 -5.01 -7.46 16.31
N THR A 180 -5.85 -6.44 16.20
CA THR A 180 -5.62 -5.32 15.30
C THR A 180 -4.47 -4.44 15.80
N LEU A 181 -3.46 -4.23 14.96
CA LEU A 181 -2.43 -3.20 15.20
C LEU A 181 -2.95 -1.87 14.68
N VAL A 182 -2.94 -0.84 15.53
CA VAL A 182 -3.38 0.51 15.17
C VAL A 182 -2.20 1.45 15.10
N ILE A 183 -2.03 2.10 13.96
CA ILE A 183 -1.16 3.26 13.78
C ILE A 183 -2.04 4.50 13.76
N SER A 184 -1.78 5.47 14.63
CA SER A 184 -2.61 6.66 14.77
C SER A 184 -1.82 7.95 14.67
N GLY A 185 -2.39 8.94 13.97
CA GLY A 185 -1.84 10.29 13.83
C GLY A 185 -0.53 10.35 13.04
N GLY A 186 0.23 11.42 13.29
CA GLY A 186 1.45 11.75 12.58
C GLY A 186 1.21 12.61 11.33
N VAL A 187 2.06 13.62 11.15
CA VAL A 187 2.05 14.52 10.00
C VAL A 187 3.39 14.41 9.27
N PHE A 188 3.39 13.69 8.15
CA PHE A 188 4.56 13.48 7.32
C PHE A 188 4.64 14.54 6.23
N THR A 189 5.84 15.04 5.96
CA THR A 189 6.12 15.94 4.85
C THR A 189 7.33 15.42 4.09
N THR A 190 7.11 15.05 2.83
CA THR A 190 8.14 14.63 1.89
C THR A 190 8.48 15.80 0.98
N TYR A 191 9.74 16.25 1.01
CA TYR A 191 10.31 17.09 -0.04
C TYR A 191 10.66 16.21 -1.22
N ALA A 192 9.91 16.31 -2.30
CA ALA A 192 9.97 15.39 -3.42
C ALA A 192 11.35 15.37 -4.10
N ASN A 193 11.72 14.19 -4.58
CA ASN A 193 12.93 13.98 -5.37
C ASN A 193 12.95 14.85 -6.63
N ARG A 194 14.17 15.10 -7.12
CA ARG A 194 14.44 15.87 -8.36
C ARG A 194 15.15 15.01 -9.39
N GLU A 195 14.99 13.69 -9.28
CA GLU A 195 15.73 12.73 -10.08
C GLU A 195 15.20 12.74 -11.52
N HIS A 196 16.13 12.82 -12.48
CA HIS A 196 15.81 12.90 -13.89
C HIS A 196 16.33 11.67 -14.63
N HIS A 197 15.40 10.86 -15.14
CA HIS A 197 15.68 9.76 -16.06
C HIS A 197 14.99 10.03 -17.40
N PRO A 198 15.73 10.44 -18.45
CA PRO A 198 15.12 10.69 -19.75
C PRO A 198 14.59 9.40 -20.40
N ASP A 199 15.22 8.25 -20.13
CA ASP A 199 14.92 6.95 -20.73
C ASP A 199 14.52 5.93 -19.65
N GLY A 200 13.37 6.16 -19.00
CA GLY A 200 12.84 5.32 -17.93
C GLY A 200 12.65 6.09 -16.63
N TYR A 201 12.57 5.36 -15.51
CA TYR A 201 12.44 5.91 -14.17
C TYR A 201 12.68 4.84 -13.10
N ASN A 202 13.01 5.28 -11.89
CA ASN A 202 13.05 4.44 -10.70
C ASN A 202 11.95 4.86 -9.72
N TYR A 203 11.33 3.87 -9.08
CA TYR A 203 10.35 4.14 -8.03
C TYR A 203 11.03 4.42 -6.69
N TRP A 204 10.68 5.55 -6.08
CA TRP A 204 11.03 5.89 -4.71
C TRP A 204 10.06 5.23 -3.72
N SER A 205 10.60 4.68 -2.64
CA SER A 205 9.86 3.89 -1.65
C SER A 205 10.28 4.19 -0.21
N ARG A 206 10.79 5.40 0.08
CA ARG A 206 11.00 5.89 1.46
C ARG A 206 9.66 6.16 2.13
N ASN A 207 8.98 5.09 2.49
CA ASN A 207 7.56 5.03 2.80
C ASN A 207 7.27 4.23 4.08
N ILE A 208 5.98 4.05 4.36
CA ILE A 208 5.45 3.09 5.34
C ILE A 208 4.90 1.91 4.56
N VAL A 209 5.58 0.76 4.68
CA VAL A 209 5.11 -0.49 4.07
C VAL A 209 4.41 -1.36 5.09
N ILE A 210 3.23 -1.90 4.73
CA ILE A 210 2.40 -2.74 5.58
C ILE A 210 2.39 -4.15 4.99
N ASN A 211 3.03 -5.06 5.71
CA ASN A 211 3.05 -6.49 5.45
C ASN A 211 2.32 -7.30 6.54
N ARG A 212 1.83 -6.64 7.59
CA ARG A 212 1.07 -7.26 8.68
C ARG A 212 -0.43 -7.22 8.38
N SER A 213 -1.08 -8.38 8.42
CA SER A 213 -2.54 -8.48 8.39
C SER A 213 -3.19 -7.85 9.63
N ASN A 214 -4.50 -7.56 9.58
CA ASN A 214 -5.23 -6.93 10.67
C ASN A 214 -4.58 -5.61 11.14
N THR A 215 -4.40 -4.68 10.22
CA THR A 215 -3.76 -3.38 10.49
C THR A 215 -4.70 -2.23 10.15
N GLU A 216 -4.85 -1.27 11.06
CA GLU A 216 -5.53 0.00 10.82
C GLU A 216 -4.54 1.16 10.89
N VAL A 217 -4.55 2.03 9.87
CA VAL A 217 -3.91 3.35 9.92
C VAL A 217 -4.99 4.41 10.02
N ASN A 218 -4.95 5.20 11.08
CA ASN A 218 -5.99 6.15 11.44
C ASN A 218 -5.45 7.58 11.57
N GLY A 219 -5.96 8.51 10.77
CA GLY A 219 -5.68 9.94 10.91
C GLY A 219 -4.27 10.36 10.49
N LEU A 220 -3.55 9.55 9.73
CA LEU A 220 -2.24 9.90 9.20
C LEU A 220 -2.38 10.98 8.13
N ILE A 221 -1.54 12.01 8.19
CA ILE A 221 -1.49 13.07 7.19
C ILE A 221 -0.15 13.02 6.47
N HIS A 222 -0.17 12.92 5.14
CA HIS A 222 1.03 13.02 4.31
C HIS A 222 0.92 14.21 3.35
N TYR A 223 1.95 15.05 3.36
CA TYR A 223 2.14 16.15 2.44
C TYR A 223 3.35 15.90 1.56
N VAL A 224 3.16 16.09 0.26
CA VAL A 224 4.23 16.19 -0.72
C VAL A 224 4.45 17.67 -1.06
N VAL A 225 5.69 18.13 -0.97
CA VAL A 225 6.11 19.51 -1.25
C VAL A 225 7.38 19.52 -2.10
N GLY A 226 7.71 20.68 -2.68
CA GLY A 226 8.98 20.86 -3.41
C GLY A 226 9.04 20.25 -4.81
N GLU A 227 7.94 19.67 -5.32
CA GLU A 227 7.88 19.09 -6.67
C GLU A 227 8.17 20.13 -7.77
N THR A 228 9.16 19.84 -8.61
CA THR A 228 9.55 20.67 -9.77
C THR A 228 8.85 20.18 -11.05
N ASP A 229 9.36 20.55 -12.22
CA ASP A 229 8.92 19.99 -13.51
C ASP A 229 9.61 18.65 -13.83
N VAL A 230 10.57 18.26 -12.99
CA VAL A 230 11.36 17.03 -13.10
C VAL A 230 11.29 16.27 -11.78
N GLY A 231 11.19 14.95 -11.87
CA GLY A 231 11.18 14.02 -10.76
C GLY A 231 10.86 12.59 -11.20
N CYS A 232 11.05 11.65 -10.28
CA CYS A 232 10.74 10.24 -10.42
C CYS A 232 9.53 9.84 -9.56
N PRO A 233 8.83 8.76 -9.94
CA PRO A 233 7.59 8.38 -9.29
C PRO A 233 7.80 7.74 -7.92
N TYR A 234 6.80 7.89 -7.06
CA TYR A 234 6.70 7.21 -5.78
C TYR A 234 5.81 5.97 -5.88
N SER A 235 6.21 4.90 -5.20
CA SER A 235 5.46 3.63 -5.21
C SER A 235 4.20 3.67 -4.35
N GLY A 236 4.08 4.67 -3.47
CA GLY A 236 3.05 4.83 -2.44
C GLY A 236 3.70 5.14 -1.10
N PHE A 237 3.26 6.18 -0.39
CA PHE A 237 3.70 6.51 0.96
C PHE A 237 3.12 5.56 2.01
N ILE A 238 1.84 5.18 1.89
CA ILE A 238 1.29 4.02 2.59
C ILE A 238 1.13 2.90 1.56
N SER A 239 1.92 1.84 1.70
CA SER A 239 1.93 0.70 0.77
C SER A 239 1.58 -0.58 1.49
N ALA A 240 0.35 -1.07 1.32
CA ALA A 240 -0.06 -2.38 1.83
C ALA A 240 0.26 -3.47 0.79
N ARG A 241 0.95 -4.53 1.20
CA ARG A 241 1.26 -5.64 0.30
C ARG A 241 1.27 -7.00 0.98
N GLN A 242 0.77 -8.01 0.28
CA GLN A 242 0.77 -9.42 0.71
C GLN A 242 0.24 -9.59 2.15
N CYS A 243 -0.96 -9.08 2.40
CA CYS A 243 -1.58 -9.10 3.73
C CYS A 243 -3.10 -9.05 3.62
N ALA A 244 -3.78 -9.19 4.75
CA ALA A 244 -5.23 -9.19 4.82
C ALA A 244 -5.79 -8.17 5.82
N ARG A 245 -7.02 -7.71 5.58
CA ARG A 245 -7.81 -6.89 6.51
C ARG A 245 -7.09 -5.60 6.89
N ILE A 246 -6.89 -4.76 5.90
CA ILE A 246 -6.22 -3.47 6.02
C ILE A 246 -7.26 -2.36 5.96
N THR A 247 -7.22 -1.47 6.94
CA THR A 247 -8.08 -0.28 6.99
C THR A 247 -7.25 0.99 6.98
N LEU A 248 -7.53 1.89 6.04
CA LEU A 248 -7.08 3.28 6.09
C LEU A 248 -8.28 4.14 6.49
N ARG A 249 -8.19 4.84 7.61
CA ARG A 249 -9.27 5.63 8.19
C ARG A 249 -8.83 7.07 8.35
N ASP A 250 -9.63 8.00 7.85
CA ASP A 250 -9.44 9.45 8.04
C ASP A 250 -8.03 9.94 7.65
N CYS A 251 -7.35 9.22 6.74
CA CYS A 251 -6.02 9.58 6.27
C CYS A 251 -6.09 10.67 5.19
N PHE A 252 -5.05 11.49 5.14
CA PHE A 252 -4.88 12.54 4.13
C PHE A 252 -3.64 12.32 3.28
N ALA A 253 -3.78 12.48 1.97
CA ALA A 253 -2.70 12.37 0.98
C ALA A 253 -2.59 13.61 0.10
N SER A 254 -1.39 13.85 -0.43
CA SER A 254 -1.12 14.82 -1.48
C SER A 254 -1.10 14.15 -2.84
N GLY A 255 -1.81 14.70 -3.83
CA GLY A 255 -1.61 14.27 -5.22
C GLY A 255 -0.22 14.69 -5.71
N HIS A 256 0.53 13.80 -6.35
CA HIS A 256 1.83 14.14 -6.98
C HIS A 256 1.65 14.81 -8.34
N LYS A 257 2.60 15.63 -8.78
CA LYS A 257 2.66 16.14 -10.16
C LYS A 257 2.85 14.98 -11.17
N ILE A 258 2.33 15.17 -12.39
CA ILE A 258 2.57 14.24 -13.48
C ILE A 258 3.93 14.53 -14.13
N TYR A 259 4.85 13.58 -14.04
CA TYR A 259 6.10 13.58 -14.79
C TYR A 259 5.97 12.74 -16.07
N GLN A 260 6.84 13.00 -17.06
CA GLN A 260 6.90 12.27 -18.32
C GLN A 260 8.26 11.60 -18.53
N THR A 261 8.26 10.43 -19.17
CA THR A 261 9.46 9.69 -19.60
C THR A 261 9.24 9.10 -21.00
N ILE A 262 10.24 8.40 -21.54
CA ILE A 262 10.07 7.49 -22.68
C ILE A 262 9.65 6.10 -22.19
N GLY A 263 8.46 5.66 -22.61
CA GLY A 263 7.92 4.34 -22.27
C GLY A 263 8.53 3.21 -23.09
N ALA A 264 8.18 1.98 -22.73
CA ALA A 264 8.68 0.75 -23.37
C ALA A 264 8.37 0.63 -24.88
N ALA A 265 7.45 1.44 -25.41
CA ALA A 265 7.18 1.55 -26.84
C ALA A 265 8.02 2.63 -27.56
N GLY A 266 9.03 3.20 -26.89
CA GLY A 266 9.90 4.26 -27.44
C GLY A 266 9.17 5.60 -27.64
N LYS A 267 8.11 5.86 -26.87
CA LYS A 267 7.26 7.06 -27.01
C LYS A 267 6.99 7.69 -25.64
N PRO A 268 6.74 9.01 -25.58
CA PRO A 268 6.45 9.70 -24.34
C PRO A 268 5.27 9.10 -23.59
N VAL A 269 5.39 8.97 -22.27
CA VAL A 269 4.35 8.45 -21.39
C VAL A 269 4.43 9.12 -20.02
N SER A 270 3.28 9.26 -19.35
CA SER A 270 3.22 9.72 -17.97
C SER A 270 3.66 8.63 -17.00
N MET A 271 4.44 9.02 -15.99
CA MET A 271 4.88 8.14 -14.91
C MET A 271 3.77 8.00 -13.86
N GLY A 272 3.45 6.76 -13.47
CA GLY A 272 2.48 6.53 -12.41
C GLY A 272 3.12 6.73 -11.04
N THR A 273 2.64 7.69 -10.25
CA THR A 273 3.22 8.05 -8.95
C THR A 273 2.13 8.14 -7.89
N TYR A 274 2.34 7.52 -6.73
CA TYR A 274 1.27 7.24 -5.78
C TYR A 274 1.60 7.73 -4.38
N ASP A 275 0.56 8.04 -3.63
CA ASP A 275 0.62 8.25 -2.18
C ASP A 275 0.06 7.00 -1.45
N TYR A 276 -0.89 6.30 -2.07
CA TYR A 276 -1.41 5.03 -1.57
C TYR A 276 -1.14 3.87 -2.55
N ASN A 277 -0.84 2.70 -2.02
CA ASN A 277 -0.68 1.49 -2.82
C ASN A 277 -1.24 0.27 -2.08
N ALA A 278 -1.89 -0.62 -2.83
CA ALA A 278 -2.35 -1.91 -2.34
C ALA A 278 -1.99 -3.01 -3.35
N ASN A 279 -1.28 -4.05 -2.93
CA ASN A 279 -0.87 -5.13 -3.82
C ASN A 279 -1.02 -6.49 -3.15
N ASN A 280 -1.80 -7.42 -3.71
CA ASN A 280 -2.09 -8.70 -3.07
C ASN A 280 -2.70 -8.52 -1.67
N VAL A 281 -3.75 -7.70 -1.56
CA VAL A 281 -4.45 -7.44 -0.30
C VAL A 281 -5.86 -8.04 -0.33
N VAL A 282 -6.20 -8.83 0.68
CA VAL A 282 -7.55 -9.41 0.86
C VAL A 282 -8.29 -8.62 1.95
N GLY A 283 -9.35 -7.92 1.58
CA GLY A 283 -10.07 -7.03 2.49
C GLY A 283 -9.32 -5.70 2.65
N PHE A 284 -9.43 -4.81 1.66
CA PHE A 284 -8.84 -3.47 1.69
C PHE A 284 -9.93 -2.40 1.82
N THR A 285 -9.90 -1.67 2.94
CA THR A 285 -10.93 -0.68 3.27
C THR A 285 -10.33 0.71 3.40
N MET A 286 -10.95 1.70 2.76
CA MET A 286 -10.68 3.12 2.97
C MET A 286 -11.96 3.82 3.45
N ILE A 287 -11.89 4.50 4.59
CA ILE A 287 -13.03 5.20 5.19
C ILE A 287 -12.63 6.65 5.46
N GLY A 288 -13.39 7.62 4.93
CA GLY A 288 -13.17 9.03 5.23
C GLY A 288 -11.86 9.62 4.67
N CYS A 289 -11.07 8.84 3.91
CA CYS A 289 -9.78 9.28 3.38
C CYS A 289 -9.95 10.45 2.39
N ARG A 290 -9.03 11.41 2.48
CA ARG A 290 -9.07 12.65 1.68
C ARG A 290 -7.76 12.86 0.91
N GLN A 291 -7.88 13.60 -0.18
CA GLN A 291 -6.76 14.10 -0.96
C GLN A 291 -7.02 15.56 -1.35
N ASN A 292 -5.98 16.37 -1.42
CA ASN A 292 -6.07 17.70 -2.04
C ASN A 292 -6.24 17.62 -3.57
N LEU A 293 -6.81 18.69 -4.15
CA LEU A 293 -6.76 18.97 -5.59
C LEU A 293 -7.25 17.82 -6.50
N ILE A 294 -8.31 17.11 -6.11
CA ILE A 294 -8.76 15.89 -6.81
C ILE A 294 -9.14 16.10 -8.29
N THR A 295 -9.49 17.33 -8.69
CA THR A 295 -9.84 17.68 -10.08
C THR A 295 -8.71 18.35 -10.86
N ASP A 296 -7.53 18.55 -10.25
CA ASP A 296 -6.35 19.11 -10.90
C ASP A 296 -5.71 18.08 -11.84
N ARG A 297 -5.78 18.37 -13.15
CA ARG A 297 -5.28 17.49 -14.22
C ARG A 297 -3.77 17.51 -14.38
N SER A 298 -3.06 18.40 -13.68
CA SER A 298 -1.59 18.39 -13.63
C SER A 298 -1.04 17.37 -12.62
N ARG A 299 -1.92 16.70 -11.86
CA ARG A 299 -1.56 15.74 -10.81
C ARG A 299 -1.96 14.31 -11.17
N TRP A 300 -1.14 13.34 -10.76
CA TRP A 300 -1.44 11.92 -10.94
C TRP A 300 -2.51 11.45 -9.94
N GLY A 301 -3.03 10.25 -10.18
CA GLY A 301 -4.01 9.62 -9.32
C GLY A 301 -3.37 8.97 -8.09
N VAL A 302 -3.93 9.27 -6.91
CA VAL A 302 -3.30 9.01 -5.60
C VAL A 302 -3.05 7.55 -5.26
N ILE A 303 -3.87 6.65 -5.78
CA ILE A 303 -3.79 5.22 -5.46
C ILE A 303 -3.59 4.37 -6.70
N GLY A 304 -2.83 3.29 -6.56
CA GLY A 304 -2.82 2.16 -7.49
C GLY A 304 -3.00 0.84 -6.72
N SER A 305 -3.94 -0.01 -7.16
CA SER A 305 -4.13 -1.34 -6.60
C SER A 305 -3.87 -2.47 -7.61
N ASN A 306 -3.39 -3.62 -7.13
CA ASN A 306 -3.12 -4.82 -7.92
C ASN A 306 -3.47 -6.08 -7.14
N PHE A 307 -4.10 -7.06 -7.79
CA PHE A 307 -4.41 -8.40 -7.28
C PHE A 307 -5.08 -8.36 -5.90
N CYS A 308 -5.94 -7.38 -5.69
CA CYS A 308 -6.64 -7.20 -4.42
C CYS A 308 -7.98 -7.92 -4.46
N LYS A 309 -8.48 -8.31 -3.29
CA LYS A 309 -9.84 -8.85 -3.12
C LYS A 309 -10.60 -8.03 -2.10
N ASP A 310 -11.90 -7.90 -2.32
CA ASP A 310 -12.82 -7.28 -1.36
C ASP A 310 -12.40 -5.86 -0.96
N ILE A 311 -12.50 -4.95 -1.94
CA ILE A 311 -12.21 -3.54 -1.76
C ILE A 311 -13.49 -2.77 -1.36
N LEU A 312 -13.38 -1.97 -0.30
CA LEU A 312 -14.39 -1.01 0.12
C LEU A 312 -13.81 0.41 0.19
N LEU A 313 -14.42 1.34 -0.53
CA LEU A 313 -14.24 2.78 -0.33
C LEU A 313 -15.54 3.39 0.17
N GLU A 314 -15.46 4.05 1.31
CA GLU A 314 -16.59 4.68 1.98
C GLU A 314 -16.27 6.13 2.36
N ASP A 315 -17.15 7.04 1.95
CA ASP A 315 -17.11 8.46 2.31
C ASP A 315 -15.77 9.15 2.00
N CYS A 316 -15.04 8.68 0.99
CA CYS A 316 -13.72 9.18 0.60
C CYS A 316 -13.80 10.34 -0.41
N THR A 317 -12.80 11.22 -0.42
CA THR A 317 -12.59 12.23 -1.48
C THR A 317 -11.19 12.08 -2.04
N LEU A 318 -11.07 11.44 -3.21
CA LEU A 318 -9.79 11.06 -3.82
C LEU A 318 -9.77 11.45 -5.30
N SER A 319 -8.59 11.57 -5.91
CA SER A 319 -8.46 11.82 -7.36
C SER A 319 -8.95 10.65 -8.20
N ARG A 320 -8.87 9.42 -7.66
CA ARG A 320 -9.39 8.19 -8.24
C ARG A 320 -9.47 7.06 -7.23
N MET A 321 -10.11 5.98 -7.65
CA MET A 321 -9.76 4.62 -7.24
C MET A 321 -9.31 3.85 -8.48
N ASP A 322 -8.14 3.22 -8.41
CA ASP A 322 -7.54 2.54 -9.57
C ASP A 322 -7.19 1.10 -9.27
N THR A 323 -7.62 0.21 -10.14
CA THR A 323 -7.16 -1.17 -10.23
C THR A 323 -6.34 -1.32 -11.50
N HIS A 324 -5.05 -1.58 -11.34
CA HIS A 324 -4.10 -1.81 -12.44
C HIS A 324 -4.18 -3.23 -12.97
N MET A 325 -4.04 -4.21 -12.10
CA MET A 325 -4.09 -5.63 -12.42
C MET A 325 -5.09 -6.28 -11.48
N GLY A 326 -6.30 -6.58 -11.93
CA GLY A 326 -7.29 -7.40 -11.21
C GLY A 326 -7.76 -6.94 -9.82
N VAL A 327 -9.08 -6.86 -9.66
CA VAL A 327 -9.75 -6.97 -8.35
C VAL A 327 -10.80 -8.06 -8.43
N SER A 328 -10.98 -8.82 -7.34
CA SER A 328 -12.02 -9.85 -7.25
C SER A 328 -12.80 -9.82 -5.95
N GLY A 329 -13.88 -10.61 -5.89
CA GLY A 329 -14.85 -10.57 -4.79
C GLY A 329 -15.75 -9.34 -4.90
N THR A 330 -15.72 -8.49 -3.89
CA THR A 330 -16.47 -7.23 -3.86
C THR A 330 -15.60 -6.02 -4.20
N TYR A 331 -16.16 -5.07 -4.95
CA TYR A 331 -15.53 -3.79 -5.25
C TYR A 331 -16.55 -2.67 -5.06
N VAL A 332 -16.62 -2.14 -3.84
CA VAL A 332 -17.69 -1.25 -3.40
C VAL A 332 -17.14 0.17 -3.24
N ILE A 333 -17.79 1.11 -3.91
CA ILE A 333 -17.53 2.55 -3.84
C ILE A 333 -18.83 3.24 -3.41
N ARG A 334 -18.88 3.78 -2.19
CA ARG A 334 -20.08 4.41 -1.64
C ARG A 334 -19.80 5.75 -0.97
N GLY A 335 -20.65 6.75 -1.22
CA GLY A 335 -20.51 8.07 -0.59
C GLY A 335 -19.27 8.85 -1.04
N CYS A 336 -18.64 8.47 -2.16
CA CYS A 336 -17.32 8.95 -2.53
C CYS A 336 -17.36 10.12 -3.52
N ASN A 337 -16.35 10.98 -3.46
CA ASN A 337 -16.01 11.94 -4.50
C ASN A 337 -14.71 11.50 -5.19
N LEU A 338 -14.79 11.01 -6.42
CA LEU A 338 -13.62 10.62 -7.20
C LEU A 338 -13.33 11.64 -8.30
N GLY A 339 -12.11 12.17 -8.30
CA GLY A 339 -11.65 13.26 -9.14
C GLY A 339 -11.52 12.96 -10.63
N HIS A 340 -10.65 13.70 -11.30
CA HIS A 340 -10.58 13.72 -12.76
C HIS A 340 -10.13 12.38 -13.38
N MET A 341 -9.50 11.50 -12.60
CA MET A 341 -9.11 10.15 -13.02
C MET A 341 -10.17 9.09 -12.72
N GLY A 342 -11.18 9.41 -11.91
CA GLY A 342 -12.39 8.62 -11.74
C GLY A 342 -12.18 7.23 -11.15
N LEU A 343 -12.92 6.25 -11.66
CA LEU A 343 -12.90 4.87 -11.20
C LEU A 343 -12.42 3.96 -12.33
N ASN A 344 -11.33 3.23 -12.09
CA ASN A 344 -10.90 2.15 -12.97
C ASN A 344 -11.28 0.78 -12.40
N ALA A 345 -11.67 -0.12 -13.29
CA ALA A 345 -12.02 -1.49 -12.94
C ALA A 345 -11.44 -2.48 -13.96
N ILE A 346 -10.97 -3.61 -13.46
CA ILE A 346 -10.63 -4.80 -14.23
C ILE A 346 -10.59 -5.98 -13.26
N GLY A 347 -11.12 -7.14 -13.65
CA GLY A 347 -11.18 -8.31 -12.77
C GLY A 347 -12.53 -9.00 -12.78
N ARG A 348 -13.06 -9.38 -11.62
CA ARG A 348 -14.29 -10.16 -11.50
C ARG A 348 -15.07 -9.89 -10.21
N GLY A 349 -16.30 -10.39 -10.14
CA GLY A 349 -17.13 -10.35 -8.94
C GLY A 349 -18.23 -9.29 -8.99
N LYS A 350 -18.47 -8.60 -7.88
CA LYS A 350 -19.54 -7.62 -7.74
C LYS A 350 -18.97 -6.22 -7.53
N LEU A 351 -19.07 -5.39 -8.55
CA LEU A 351 -18.81 -3.95 -8.45
C LEU A 351 -20.10 -3.28 -7.95
N VAL A 352 -19.98 -2.38 -6.98
CA VAL A 352 -21.10 -1.53 -6.54
C VAL A 352 -20.60 -0.09 -6.52
N LEU A 353 -21.29 0.78 -7.25
CA LEU A 353 -21.06 2.22 -7.20
C LEU A 353 -22.36 2.91 -6.79
N GLU A 354 -22.38 3.50 -5.61
CA GLU A 354 -23.58 4.13 -5.06
C GLU A 354 -23.27 5.49 -4.40
N ASN A 355 -24.24 6.41 -4.45
CA ASN A 355 -24.21 7.69 -3.75
C ASN A 355 -22.89 8.47 -3.90
N SER A 356 -22.27 8.41 -5.08
CA SER A 356 -20.92 8.94 -5.33
C SER A 356 -20.92 9.94 -6.49
N THR A 357 -20.01 10.93 -6.41
CA THR A 357 -19.77 11.91 -7.48
C THR A 357 -18.44 11.62 -8.15
N LEU A 358 -18.46 11.39 -9.46
CA LEU A 358 -17.26 11.12 -10.26
C LEU A 358 -17.03 12.26 -11.26
N TYR A 359 -15.87 12.90 -11.18
CA TYR A 359 -15.47 14.03 -12.05
C TYR A 359 -14.68 13.59 -13.30
N GLY A 360 -14.46 12.28 -13.45
CA GLY A 360 -13.77 11.69 -14.61
C GLY A 360 -14.59 11.72 -15.90
N GLY A 361 -13.96 11.37 -17.02
CA GLY A 361 -14.63 11.33 -18.34
C GLY A 361 -15.59 10.14 -18.55
N SER A 362 -15.69 9.25 -17.57
CA SER A 362 -16.53 8.05 -17.60
C SER A 362 -16.96 7.70 -16.18
N LEU A 363 -18.13 7.07 -16.04
CA LEU A 363 -18.58 6.53 -14.75
C LEU A 363 -17.66 5.39 -14.27
N ILE A 364 -17.34 4.44 -15.15
CA ILE A 364 -16.38 3.37 -14.89
C ILE A 364 -15.50 3.21 -16.12
N SER A 365 -14.19 3.22 -15.92
CA SER A 365 -13.20 2.99 -16.97
C SER A 365 -12.63 1.58 -16.86
N PHE A 366 -13.04 0.69 -17.76
CA PHE A 366 -12.44 -0.63 -17.85
C PHE A 366 -11.06 -0.55 -18.51
N ARG A 367 -10.04 -1.15 -17.89
CA ARG A 367 -8.63 -1.01 -18.28
C ARG A 367 -8.32 -1.58 -19.66
N ARG A 368 -8.44 -0.74 -20.70
CA ARG A 368 -8.25 -1.12 -22.12
C ARG A 368 -6.86 -1.65 -22.42
N ASP A 369 -5.83 -1.11 -21.76
CA ASP A 369 -4.45 -1.56 -21.91
C ASP A 369 -4.21 -2.99 -21.40
N TYR A 370 -5.16 -3.55 -20.64
CA TYR A 370 -5.19 -4.92 -20.15
C TYR A 370 -6.37 -5.75 -20.69
N GLY A 371 -7.09 -5.24 -21.71
CA GLY A 371 -8.18 -5.97 -22.37
C GLY A 371 -9.60 -5.67 -21.86
N SER A 372 -9.79 -4.70 -20.97
CA SER A 372 -11.09 -4.24 -20.48
C SER A 372 -11.98 -5.34 -19.84
N THR A 373 -11.37 -6.32 -19.17
CA THR A 373 -12.12 -7.47 -18.65
C THR A 373 -12.82 -7.15 -17.33
N TRP A 374 -14.13 -7.38 -17.27
CA TRP A 374 -14.88 -7.52 -16.01
C TRP A 374 -15.79 -8.72 -16.12
N GLU A 375 -15.65 -9.67 -15.21
CA GLU A 375 -16.50 -10.86 -15.15
C GLU A 375 -17.39 -10.83 -13.90
N GLY A 376 -18.64 -10.43 -14.07
CA GLY A 376 -19.62 -10.41 -12.99
C GLY A 376 -20.54 -9.20 -13.08
N ASN A 377 -21.19 -8.90 -11.96
CA ASN A 377 -22.20 -7.84 -11.89
C ASN A 377 -21.56 -6.49 -11.61
N VAL A 378 -22.16 -5.44 -12.18
CA VAL A 378 -21.83 -4.03 -11.97
C VAL A 378 -23.10 -3.31 -11.54
#